data_AF-A0A496MVX3-F1
#
_entry.id   AF-A0A496MVX3-F1
#
_cell.length_a   1.000
_cell.length_b   1.000
_cell.length_c   1.000
_cell.angle_alpha   90.00
_cell.angle_beta   90.00
_cell.angle_gamma   90.00
#
_symmetry.space_group_name_H-M   'P 1'
#
loop_
_entity.id
_entity.type
_entity.pdbx_description
1 polymer ?
#
loop_
_entity_poly.entity_id
_entity_poly.type
_entity_poly.pdbx_seq_one_letter_code
_entity_poly.pdbx_strand_id
1 'polypeptide(L)'
;MQLSKDSIIAASLTILGTFGLADMTMRRVAASLGVAPGALYWHFKNKQALIDATARTLLADFLTSRYDDFPTACRALRNAMLATRDGAELISAALIDPTLRAEVTKVLSVAVPESGAVTALHFVMGATVLEQSEYLRLETTESGNQQSNSSGVSDPILGLENARQAARIQADNQFQEGLGIITRGLNENQR
;
A
#
# COMPACT_ATOMS: atom_id res chain seq x y z
N MET A 1 -21.54 -19.42 -0.94
CA MET A 1 -20.07 -19.39 -0.96
C MET A 1 -19.57 -19.95 0.37
N GLN A 2 -18.70 -20.95 0.37
CA GLN A 2 -18.17 -21.53 1.61
C GLN A 2 -17.16 -20.55 2.23
N LEU A 3 -17.22 -20.37 3.55
CA LEU A 3 -16.26 -19.52 4.25
C LEU A 3 -14.87 -20.19 4.21
N SER A 4 -13.91 -19.49 3.60
CA SER A 4 -12.51 -19.88 3.50
C SER A 4 -11.59 -18.69 3.77
N LYS A 5 -10.30 -18.96 4.04
CA LYS A 5 -9.28 -17.89 4.18
C LYS A 5 -9.27 -16.97 2.95
N ASP A 6 -9.32 -17.55 1.75
CA ASP A 6 -9.27 -16.79 0.50
C ASP A 6 -10.52 -15.91 0.33
N SER A 7 -11.71 -16.43 0.64
CA SER A 7 -12.94 -15.62 0.59
C SER A 7 -12.93 -14.45 1.57
N ILE A 8 -12.31 -14.65 2.74
CA ILE A 8 -12.18 -13.63 3.78
C ILE A 8 -11.17 -12.56 3.35
N ILE A 9 -10.02 -12.97 2.81
CA ILE A 9 -9.00 -12.05 2.28
C ILE A 9 -9.58 -11.24 1.11
N ALA A 10 -10.30 -11.87 0.19
CA ALA A 10 -10.95 -11.18 -0.92
C ALA A 10 -11.96 -10.12 -0.42
N ALA A 11 -12.79 -10.46 0.57
CA ALA A 11 -13.69 -9.49 1.19
C ALA A 11 -12.96 -8.35 1.90
N SER A 12 -11.84 -8.63 2.57
CA SER A 12 -10.98 -7.63 3.18
C SER A 12 -10.39 -6.67 2.17
N LEU A 13 -9.87 -7.16 1.03
CA LEU A 13 -9.37 -6.33 -0.07
C LEU A 13 -10.45 -5.42 -0.65
N THR A 14 -11.67 -5.94 -0.84
CA THR A 14 -12.81 -5.13 -1.29
C THR A 14 -13.15 -4.02 -0.28
N ILE A 15 -13.20 -4.34 1.02
CA ILE A 15 -13.48 -3.36 2.07
C ILE A 15 -12.36 -2.32 2.15
N LEU A 16 -11.10 -2.74 2.08
CA LEU A 16 -9.93 -1.86 2.09
C LEU A 16 -9.97 -0.88 0.91
N GLY A 17 -10.20 -1.38 -0.32
CA GLY A 17 -10.32 -0.55 -1.51
C GLY A 17 -11.46 0.47 -1.44
N THR A 18 -12.56 0.11 -0.79
CA THR A 18 -13.78 0.94 -0.74
C THR A 18 -13.80 1.93 0.42
N PHE A 19 -13.40 1.48 1.60
CA PHE A 19 -13.59 2.21 2.87
C PHE A 19 -12.27 2.51 3.59
N GLY A 20 -11.17 1.87 3.20
CA GLY A 20 -9.87 2.02 3.86
C GLY A 20 -9.64 1.05 5.03
N LEU A 21 -8.45 1.14 5.61
CA LEU A 21 -7.95 0.19 6.62
C LEU A 21 -8.68 0.31 7.97
N ALA A 22 -9.06 1.53 8.34
CA ALA A 22 -9.81 1.79 9.58
C ALA A 22 -11.13 1.00 9.60
N ASP A 23 -11.83 0.98 8.45
CA ASP A 23 -13.11 0.30 8.28
C ASP A 23 -12.99 -1.21 8.04
N MET A 24 -11.79 -1.73 7.74
CA MET A 24 -11.49 -3.15 7.63
C MET A 24 -11.50 -3.84 9.02
N THR A 25 -12.68 -3.92 9.62
CA THR A 25 -12.91 -4.55 10.94
C THR A 25 -13.40 -5.99 10.77
N MET A 26 -13.11 -6.84 11.76
CA MET A 26 -13.62 -8.23 11.79
C MET A 26 -15.15 -8.29 11.62
N ARG A 27 -15.87 -7.34 12.23
CA ARG A 27 -17.34 -7.26 12.13
C ARG A 27 -17.79 -6.91 10.72
N ARG A 28 -17.19 -5.91 10.07
CA ARG A 28 -17.57 -5.49 8.70
C ARG A 28 -17.24 -6.57 7.68
N VAL A 29 -16.08 -7.23 7.81
CA VAL A 29 -15.69 -8.36 6.94
C VAL A 29 -16.65 -9.54 7.10
N ALA A 30 -17.06 -9.86 8.32
CA ALA A 30 -18.03 -10.93 8.55
C ALA A 30 -19.41 -10.58 7.96
N ALA A 31 -19.85 -9.34 8.16
CA ALA A 31 -21.11 -8.84 7.65
C ALA A 31 -21.16 -8.84 6.11
N SER A 32 -20.07 -8.44 5.44
CA SER A 32 -20.00 -8.48 3.97
C SER A 32 -20.06 -9.90 3.40
N LEU A 33 -19.68 -10.90 4.19
CA LEU A 33 -19.76 -12.32 3.86
C LEU A 33 -21.08 -12.99 4.32
N GLY A 34 -21.97 -12.25 4.99
CA GLY A 34 -23.23 -12.78 5.51
C GLY A 34 -23.07 -13.77 6.67
N VAL A 35 -21.97 -13.69 7.43
CA VAL A 35 -21.68 -14.58 8.56
C VAL A 35 -21.53 -13.81 9.88
N ALA A 36 -21.68 -14.52 11.00
CA ALA A 36 -21.40 -13.94 12.31
C ALA A 36 -19.89 -13.67 12.49
N PRO A 37 -19.46 -12.60 13.21
CA PRO A 37 -18.04 -12.29 13.42
C PRO A 37 -17.25 -13.46 14.04
N GLY A 38 -17.88 -14.27 14.89
CA GLY A 38 -17.30 -15.48 15.47
C GLY A 38 -16.79 -16.48 14.41
N ALA A 39 -17.41 -16.51 13.23
CA ALA A 39 -17.03 -17.40 12.14
C ALA A 39 -15.62 -17.09 11.58
N LEU A 40 -15.21 -15.81 11.58
CA LEU A 40 -13.89 -15.42 11.08
C LEU A 40 -12.76 -15.90 12.01
N TYR A 41 -13.02 -16.01 13.31
CA TYR A 41 -12.01 -16.39 14.30
C TYR A 41 -11.52 -17.84 14.15
N TRP A 42 -12.29 -18.69 13.47
CA TRP A 42 -11.85 -20.03 13.07
C TRP A 42 -10.73 -20.00 12.02
N HIS A 43 -10.63 -18.92 11.24
CA HIS A 43 -9.65 -18.75 10.18
C HIS A 43 -8.52 -17.79 10.56
N PHE A 44 -8.82 -16.73 11.31
CA PHE A 44 -7.89 -15.69 11.73
C PHE A 44 -8.08 -15.35 13.21
N LYS A 45 -7.05 -15.58 14.03
CA LYS A 45 -7.13 -15.43 15.49
C LYS A 45 -7.47 -14.00 15.94
N ASN A 46 -7.14 -12.99 15.14
CA ASN A 46 -7.37 -11.57 15.44
C ASN A 46 -7.29 -10.72 14.15
N LYS A 47 -7.55 -9.40 14.25
CA LYS A 47 -7.45 -8.46 13.12
C LYS A 47 -6.05 -8.40 12.53
N GLN A 48 -4.99 -8.52 13.35
CA GLN A 48 -3.61 -8.50 12.86
C GLN A 48 -3.32 -9.67 11.93
N ALA A 49 -3.73 -10.90 12.29
CA ALA A 49 -3.56 -12.07 11.43
C ALA A 49 -4.26 -11.93 10.07
N LEU A 50 -5.39 -11.19 10.03
CA LEU A 50 -6.07 -10.84 8.79
C LEU A 50 -5.30 -9.77 8.00
N ILE A 51 -4.76 -8.75 8.67
CA ILE A 51 -3.87 -7.73 8.06
C ILE A 51 -2.67 -8.42 7.41
N ASP A 52 -1.98 -9.29 8.15
CA ASP A 52 -0.78 -9.98 7.68
C ASP A 52 -1.07 -10.83 6.43
N ALA A 53 -2.19 -11.57 6.44
CA ALA A 53 -2.59 -12.40 5.30
C ALA A 53 -3.02 -11.56 4.07
N THR A 54 -3.69 -10.43 4.31
CA THR A 54 -4.11 -9.51 3.25
C THR A 54 -2.89 -8.82 2.63
N ALA A 55 -1.94 -8.36 3.44
CA ALA A 55 -0.70 -7.75 2.99
C ALA A 55 0.17 -8.75 2.19
N ARG A 56 0.28 -10.00 2.67
CA ARG A 56 0.96 -11.08 1.93
C ARG A 56 0.33 -11.36 0.56
N THR A 57 -0.98 -11.17 0.42
CA THR A 57 -1.67 -11.30 -0.87
C THR A 57 -1.29 -10.16 -1.82
N LEU A 58 -1.23 -8.92 -1.33
CA LEU A 58 -0.75 -7.77 -2.14
C LEU A 58 0.73 -7.87 -2.51
N LEU A 59 1.54 -8.46 -1.63
CA LEU A 59 2.97 -8.66 -1.82
C LEU A 59 3.32 -9.95 -2.58
N ALA A 60 2.34 -10.78 -2.97
CA ALA A 60 2.61 -12.12 -3.48
C ALA A 60 3.55 -12.13 -4.69
N ASP A 61 3.27 -11.28 -5.68
CA ASP A 61 4.11 -11.13 -6.88
C ASP A 61 5.49 -10.58 -6.51
N PHE A 62 5.55 -9.64 -5.56
CA PHE A 62 6.82 -9.08 -5.10
C PHE A 62 7.71 -10.14 -4.43
N LEU A 63 7.14 -10.95 -3.54
CA LEU A 63 7.85 -11.95 -2.75
C LEU A 63 8.33 -13.15 -3.57
N THR A 64 7.67 -13.43 -4.69
CA THR A 64 7.97 -14.59 -5.54
C THR A 64 8.83 -14.24 -6.77
N SER A 65 8.91 -12.96 -7.13
CA SER A 65 9.69 -12.49 -8.27
C SER A 65 11.17 -12.31 -7.93
N ARG A 66 12.02 -12.46 -8.96
CA ARG A 66 13.43 -12.08 -8.91
C ARG A 66 13.59 -10.72 -9.59
N TYR A 67 14.28 -9.80 -8.91
CA TYR A 67 14.61 -8.48 -9.45
C TYR A 67 16.11 -8.39 -9.71
N ASP A 68 16.47 -8.06 -10.94
CA ASP A 68 17.87 -7.98 -11.37
C ASP A 68 18.55 -6.67 -10.96
N ASP A 69 17.77 -5.63 -10.68
CA ASP A 69 18.27 -4.31 -10.28
C ASP A 69 17.45 -3.71 -9.13
N PHE A 70 18.15 -2.88 -8.35
CA PHE A 70 17.62 -2.23 -7.15
C PHE A 70 16.44 -1.29 -7.42
N PRO A 71 16.49 -0.38 -8.42
CA PRO A 71 15.35 0.45 -8.77
C PRO A 71 14.10 -0.35 -9.14
N THR A 72 14.22 -1.46 -9.87
CA THR A 72 13.08 -2.31 -10.26
C THR A 72 12.46 -2.99 -9.06
N ALA A 73 13.26 -3.51 -8.12
CA ALA A 73 12.75 -4.07 -6.87
C ALA A 73 11.96 -3.03 -6.05
N CYS A 74 12.51 -1.81 -5.92
CA CYS A 74 11.83 -0.73 -5.18
C CYS A 74 10.52 -0.30 -5.85
N ARG A 75 10.49 -0.19 -7.19
CA ARG A 75 9.26 0.10 -7.94
C ARG A 75 8.22 -0.98 -7.77
N ALA A 76 8.61 -2.25 -7.79
CA ALA A 76 7.69 -3.35 -7.59
C ALA A 76 7.07 -3.34 -6.18
N LEU A 77 7.88 -3.08 -5.15
CA LEU A 77 7.37 -2.91 -3.79
C LEU A 77 6.43 -1.71 -3.69
N ARG A 78 6.80 -0.56 -4.27
CA ARG A 78 5.93 0.63 -4.33
C ARG A 78 4.61 0.32 -5.01
N ASN A 79 4.63 -0.38 -6.15
CA ASN A 79 3.43 -0.76 -6.89
C ASN A 79 2.50 -1.66 -6.05
N ALA A 80 3.06 -2.62 -5.31
CA ALA A 80 2.29 -3.46 -4.40
C ALA A 80 1.62 -2.64 -3.27
N MET A 81 2.33 -1.65 -2.73
CA MET A 81 1.81 -0.75 -1.69
C MET A 81 0.75 0.21 -2.20
N LEU A 82 0.81 0.62 -3.46
CA LEU A 82 -0.15 1.55 -4.08
C LEU A 82 -1.28 0.85 -4.83
N ALA A 83 -1.28 -0.49 -4.89
CA ALA A 83 -2.26 -1.27 -5.65
C ALA A 83 -3.71 -1.08 -5.19
N THR A 84 -3.92 -0.65 -3.95
CA THR A 84 -5.24 -0.38 -3.37
C THR A 84 -5.18 0.81 -2.42
N ARG A 85 -6.33 1.44 -2.18
CA ARG A 85 -6.53 2.41 -1.10
C ARG A 85 -5.99 1.84 0.22
N ASP A 86 -5.27 2.67 0.97
CA ASP A 86 -4.60 2.35 2.24
C ASP A 86 -3.69 1.10 2.18
N GLY A 87 -3.27 0.67 0.98
CA GLY A 87 -2.35 -0.45 0.80
C GLY A 87 -0.99 -0.21 1.46
N ALA A 88 -0.50 1.03 1.45
CA ALA A 88 0.75 1.40 2.09
C ALA A 88 0.65 1.29 3.61
N GLU A 89 -0.47 1.73 4.19
CA GLU A 89 -0.74 1.62 5.63
C GLU A 89 -0.93 0.16 6.04
N LEU A 90 -1.69 -0.64 5.28
CA LEU A 90 -1.89 -2.07 5.51
C LEU A 90 -0.55 -2.81 5.53
N ILE A 91 0.27 -2.64 4.50
CA ILE A 91 1.57 -3.32 4.39
C ILE A 91 2.53 -2.84 5.48
N SER A 92 2.54 -1.54 5.79
CA SER A 92 3.34 -1.01 6.92
C SER A 92 2.93 -1.64 8.25
N ALA A 93 1.63 -1.82 8.50
CA ALA A 93 1.12 -2.49 9.69
C ALA A 93 1.46 -3.99 9.73
N ALA A 94 1.51 -4.67 8.58
CA ALA A 94 1.92 -6.06 8.48
C ALA A 94 3.44 -6.26 8.68
N LEU A 95 4.26 -5.29 8.28
CA LEU A 95 5.73 -5.32 8.44
C LEU A 95 6.21 -5.20 9.90
N ILE A 96 5.29 -5.01 10.85
CA ILE A 96 5.58 -5.16 12.28
C ILE A 96 5.97 -6.62 12.58
N ASP A 97 5.42 -7.60 11.84
CA ASP A 97 5.88 -8.99 11.89
C ASP A 97 7.33 -9.07 11.36
N PRO A 98 8.30 -9.48 12.21
CA PRO A 98 9.69 -9.59 11.80
C PRO A 98 9.89 -10.60 10.66
N THR A 99 9.01 -11.59 10.55
CA THR A 99 9.09 -12.63 9.51
C THR A 99 8.83 -12.04 8.13
N LEU A 100 7.69 -11.37 7.95
CA LEU A 100 7.36 -10.70 6.70
C LEU A 100 8.39 -9.61 6.37
N ARG A 101 8.84 -8.84 7.36
CA ARG A 101 9.88 -7.81 7.15
C ARG A 101 11.19 -8.40 6.66
N ALA A 102 11.62 -9.54 7.22
CA ALA A 102 12.82 -10.24 6.75
C ALA A 102 12.64 -10.77 5.32
N GLU A 103 11.47 -11.31 4.97
CA GLU A 103 11.17 -11.77 3.60
C GLU A 103 11.26 -10.62 2.58
N VAL A 104 10.62 -9.48 2.87
CA VAL A 104 10.67 -8.30 1.99
C VAL A 104 12.09 -7.76 1.87
N THR A 105 12.82 -7.66 2.99
CA THR A 105 14.21 -7.19 3.00
C THR A 105 15.11 -8.12 2.19
N LYS A 106 14.90 -9.43 2.27
CA LYS A 106 15.65 -10.43 1.51
C LYS A 106 15.47 -10.28 0.00
N VAL A 107 14.27 -9.94 -0.47
CA VAL A 107 14.03 -9.66 -1.90
C VAL A 107 14.83 -8.43 -2.34
N LEU A 108 14.81 -7.36 -1.53
CA LEU A 108 15.56 -6.13 -1.83
C LEU A 108 17.08 -6.36 -1.78
N SER A 109 17.59 -7.19 -0.87
CA SER A 109 19.02 -7.47 -0.70
C SER A 109 19.64 -8.30 -1.82
N VAL A 110 18.87 -8.72 -2.83
CA VAL A 110 19.43 -9.41 -4.02
C VAL A 110 20.29 -8.45 -4.84
N ALA A 111 19.90 -7.17 -4.93
CA ALA A 111 20.57 -6.19 -5.77
C ALA A 111 21.52 -5.25 -4.99
N VAL A 112 21.47 -5.25 -3.65
CA VAL A 112 22.19 -4.31 -2.77
C VAL A 112 22.61 -4.98 -1.45
N PRO A 113 23.61 -4.44 -0.74
CA PRO A 113 23.91 -4.85 0.63
C PRO A 113 22.69 -4.72 1.56
N GLU A 114 22.69 -5.46 2.67
CA GLU A 114 21.57 -5.48 3.64
C GLU A 114 21.21 -4.08 4.16
N SER A 115 22.20 -3.24 4.45
CA SER A 115 21.97 -1.84 4.85
C SER A 115 21.22 -1.06 3.77
N GLY A 116 21.56 -1.26 2.50
CA GLY A 116 20.84 -0.69 1.36
C GLY A 116 19.41 -1.19 1.24
N ALA A 117 19.18 -2.48 1.48
CA ALA A 117 17.84 -3.08 1.48
C ALA A 117 16.95 -2.50 2.59
N VAL A 118 17.48 -2.33 3.80
CA VAL A 118 16.76 -1.72 4.93
C VAL A 118 16.45 -0.25 4.65
N THR A 119 17.42 0.51 4.14
CA THR A 119 17.20 1.92 3.74
C THR A 119 16.12 2.03 2.66
N ALA A 120 16.14 1.12 1.68
CA ALA A 120 15.15 1.09 0.61
C ALA A 120 13.75 0.77 1.13
N LEU A 121 13.62 -0.19 2.05
CA LEU A 121 12.35 -0.51 2.67
C LEU A 121 11.76 0.72 3.37
N HIS A 122 12.55 1.42 4.19
CA HIS A 122 12.11 2.66 4.86
C HIS A 122 11.74 3.76 3.87
N PHE A 123 12.53 3.95 2.82
CA PHE A 123 12.26 4.93 1.77
C PHE A 123 10.94 4.63 1.05
N VAL A 124 10.72 3.39 0.60
CA VAL A 124 9.51 3.00 -0.12
C VAL A 124 8.27 3.11 0.78
N MET A 125 8.36 2.67 2.04
CA MET A 125 7.27 2.85 3.01
C MET A 125 6.93 4.33 3.22
N GLY A 126 7.94 5.17 3.46
CA GLY A 126 7.73 6.60 3.66
C GLY A 126 7.13 7.29 2.43
N ALA A 127 7.67 7.02 1.24
CA ALA A 127 7.19 7.61 0.00
C ALA A 127 5.72 7.23 -0.30
N THR A 128 5.36 5.96 -0.13
CA THR A 128 4.01 5.47 -0.44
C THR A 128 2.95 5.93 0.57
N VAL A 129 3.30 6.00 1.86
CA VAL A 129 2.38 6.53 2.89
C VAL A 129 2.11 8.02 2.63
N LEU A 130 3.14 8.81 2.30
CA LEU A 130 2.95 10.23 1.98
C LEU A 130 2.14 10.43 0.70
N GLU A 131 2.40 9.63 -0.34
CA GLU A 131 1.66 9.67 -1.60
C GLU A 131 0.17 9.37 -1.41
N GLN A 132 -0.16 8.31 -0.66
CA GLN A 132 -1.57 8.01 -0.35
C GLN A 132 -2.22 9.10 0.51
N SER A 133 -1.49 9.66 1.48
CA SER A 133 -1.99 10.75 2.34
C SER A 133 -2.36 11.99 1.52
N GLU A 134 -1.57 12.34 0.50
CA GLU A 134 -1.89 13.46 -0.40
C GLU A 134 -3.14 13.19 -1.23
N TYR A 135 -3.36 11.97 -1.72
CA TYR A 135 -4.60 11.64 -2.43
C TYR A 135 -5.84 11.80 -1.54
N LEU A 136 -5.79 11.34 -0.28
CA LEU A 136 -6.87 11.53 0.67
C LEU A 136 -7.12 13.02 0.97
N ARG A 137 -6.05 13.82 1.07
CA ARG A 137 -6.15 15.28 1.26
C ARG A 137 -6.88 15.95 0.09
N LEU A 138 -6.57 15.56 -1.15
CA LEU A 138 -7.23 16.09 -2.34
C LEU A 138 -8.72 15.73 -2.38
N GLU A 139 -9.08 14.47 -2.07
CA GLU A 139 -10.47 14.02 -2.00
C GLU A 139 -11.28 14.80 -0.94
N THR A 140 -10.66 15.07 0.22
CA THR A 140 -11.30 15.83 1.32
C THR A 140 -11.46 17.30 0.97
N THR A 141 -10.47 17.91 0.30
CA THR A 141 -10.50 19.32 -0.10
C THR A 141 -11.59 19.60 -1.13
N GLU A 142 -11.70 18.75 -2.16
CA GLU A 142 -12.75 18.87 -3.18
C GLU A 142 -14.15 18.67 -2.60
N SER A 143 -14.32 17.71 -1.68
CA SER A 143 -15.60 17.50 -0.99
C SER A 143 -16.05 18.73 -0.19
N GLY A 144 -15.12 19.48 0.41
CA GLY A 144 -15.42 20.74 1.11
C GLY A 144 -15.76 21.90 0.17
N ASN A 145 -15.11 21.98 -0.99
CA ASN A 145 -15.40 23.00 -2.01
C ASN A 145 -16.77 22.81 -2.66
N GLN A 146 -17.20 21.56 -2.89
CA GLN A 146 -18.53 21.25 -3.45
C GLN A 146 -19.70 21.69 -2.55
N GLN A 147 -19.53 21.65 -1.23
CA GLN A 147 -20.55 22.16 -0.30
C GLN A 147 -20.63 23.70 -0.28
N SER A 148 -19.56 24.36 -0.75
CA SER A 148 -19.40 25.82 -0.67
C SER A 148 -19.82 26.56 -1.96
N ASN A 149 -19.72 25.91 -3.13
CA ASN A 149 -20.02 26.50 -4.44
C ASN A 149 -21.16 25.77 -5.17
N SER A 150 -22.39 26.29 -5.08
CA SER A 150 -23.54 25.79 -5.85
C SER A 150 -23.75 26.51 -7.20
N SER A 151 -22.82 27.36 -7.64
CA SER A 151 -23.04 28.32 -8.73
C SER A 151 -21.95 28.39 -9.82
N GLY A 152 -20.98 27.48 -9.84
CA GLY A 152 -19.89 27.44 -10.85
C GLY A 152 -20.02 26.31 -11.87
N VAL A 153 -19.84 26.63 -13.16
CA VAL A 153 -20.02 25.73 -14.35
C VAL A 153 -18.82 24.77 -14.59
N SER A 154 -17.88 24.64 -13.64
CA SER A 154 -16.73 23.75 -13.81
C SER A 154 -17.10 22.31 -13.39
N ASP A 155 -16.80 21.31 -14.22
CA ASP A 155 -17.00 19.90 -13.89
C ASP A 155 -16.06 19.47 -12.74
N PRO A 156 -16.59 19.22 -11.52
CA PRO A 156 -15.76 18.94 -10.34
C PRO A 156 -15.03 17.60 -10.46
N ILE A 157 -15.58 16.64 -11.20
CA ILE A 157 -14.97 15.32 -11.39
C ILE A 157 -13.68 15.46 -12.19
N LEU A 158 -13.72 16.25 -13.26
CA LEU A 158 -12.57 16.51 -14.12
C LEU A 158 -11.48 17.31 -13.39
N GLY A 159 -11.86 18.21 -12.47
CA GLY A 159 -10.92 18.94 -11.61
C GLY A 159 -10.15 18.02 -10.65
N LEU A 160 -10.86 17.14 -9.93
CA LEU A 160 -10.25 16.19 -9.00
C LEU A 160 -9.35 15.18 -9.73
N GLU A 161 -9.79 14.66 -10.88
CA GLU A 161 -9.00 13.71 -11.67
C GLU A 161 -7.69 14.33 -12.17
N ASN A 162 -7.74 15.58 -12.67
CA ASN A 162 -6.53 16.31 -13.06
C ASN A 162 -5.58 16.55 -11.87
N ALA A 163 -6.11 16.91 -10.70
CA ALA A 163 -5.29 17.11 -9.50
C ALA A 163 -4.63 15.79 -9.05
N ARG A 164 -5.37 14.67 -9.07
CA ARG A 164 -4.82 13.33 -8.77
C ARG A 164 -3.73 12.95 -9.76
N GLN A 165 -3.95 13.20 -11.05
CA GLN A 165 -2.97 12.90 -12.09
C GLN A 165 -1.69 13.72 -11.92
N ALA A 166 -1.80 15.03 -11.63
CA ALA A 166 -0.65 15.87 -11.35
C ALA A 166 0.13 15.41 -10.10
N ALA A 167 -0.58 15.08 -9.02
CA ALA A 167 0.03 14.55 -7.80
C ALA A 167 0.75 13.22 -8.05
N ARG A 168 0.17 12.33 -8.87
CA ARG A 168 0.80 11.07 -9.27
C ARG A 168 2.10 11.28 -10.05
N ILE A 169 2.10 12.17 -11.04
CA ILE A 169 3.30 12.49 -11.83
C ILE A 169 4.40 13.04 -10.91
N GLN A 170 4.02 13.94 -9.99
CA GLN A 170 4.96 14.50 -9.03
C GLN A 170 5.56 13.43 -8.10
N ALA A 171 4.72 12.55 -7.55
CA ALA A 171 5.16 11.46 -6.68
C ALA A 171 6.09 10.47 -7.42
N ASP A 172 5.76 10.12 -8.68
CA ASP A 172 6.60 9.28 -9.52
C ASP A 172 7.99 9.90 -9.74
N ASN A 173 8.04 11.20 -10.06
CA ASN A 173 9.30 11.92 -10.26
C ASN A 173 10.14 11.96 -8.96
N GLN A 174 9.54 12.32 -7.84
CA GLN A 174 10.23 12.37 -6.53
C GLN A 174 10.74 10.99 -6.11
N PHE A 175 9.95 9.95 -6.34
CA PHE A 175 10.36 8.58 -6.06
C PHE A 175 11.56 8.16 -6.91
N GLN A 176 11.55 8.47 -8.21
CA GLN A 176 12.67 8.20 -9.11
C GLN A 176 13.94 8.96 -8.71
N GLU A 177 13.82 10.24 -8.38
CA GLU A 177 14.95 11.05 -7.89
C GLU A 177 15.54 10.47 -6.60
N GLY A 178 14.68 10.10 -5.64
CA GLY A 178 15.09 9.47 -4.39
C GLY A 178 15.84 8.15 -4.62
N LEU A 179 15.34 7.29 -5.52
CA LEU A 179 16.06 6.08 -5.92
C LEU A 179 17.42 6.39 -6.55
N GLY A 180 17.52 7.44 -7.36
CA GLY A 180 18.78 7.90 -7.95
C GLY A 180 19.78 8.40 -6.91
N ILE A 181 19.34 9.04 -5.83
CA ILE A 181 20.19 9.45 -4.70
C ILE A 181 20.71 8.22 -3.96
N ILE A 182 19.82 7.28 -3.60
CA ILE A 182 20.19 6.06 -2.86
C ILE A 182 21.17 5.21 -3.67
N THR A 183 20.88 5.01 -4.97
CA THR A 183 21.73 4.21 -5.86
C THR A 183 23.14 4.79 -5.99
N ARG A 184 23.27 6.12 -6.12
CA ARG A 184 24.58 6.78 -6.16
C ARG A 184 25.36 6.59 -4.86
N GLY A 185 24.71 6.81 -3.71
CA GLY A 185 25.35 6.61 -2.40
C GLY A 185 25.78 5.16 -2.13
N LEU A 186 25.01 4.18 -2.62
CA LEU A 186 25.39 2.76 -2.52
C LEU A 186 26.64 2.43 -3.35
N ASN A 187 26.77 3.00 -4.55
CA ASN A 187 27.92 2.77 -5.42
C ASN A 187 29.20 3.45 -4.90
N GLU A 188 29.07 4.59 -4.22
CA GLU A 188 30.22 5.29 -3.62
C GLU A 188 30.80 4.54 -2.41
N ASN A 189 29.95 3.92 -1.58
CA ASN A 189 30.37 3.12 -0.42
C ASN A 189 31.02 1.77 -0.77
N GLN A 190 31.06 1.40 -2.05
CA GLN A 190 31.72 0.17 -2.54
C GLN A 190 33.14 0.42 -3.08
N ARG A 191 33.61 1.68 -3.11
CA ARG A 191 34.98 2.06 -3.49
C ARG A 191 35.86 2.26 -2.26
#